data_AF-A0A7U3MC58-F1
#
_entry.id   AF-A0A7U3MC58-F1
#
_cell.length_a   1.000
_cell.length_b   1.000
_cell.length_c   1.000
_cell.angle_alpha   90.00
_cell.angle_beta   90.00
_cell.angle_gamma   90.00
#
_symmetry.space_group_name_H-M   'P 1'
#
loop_
_entity.id
_entity.type
_entity.pdbx_description
1 polymer ?
#
loop_
_entity_poly.entity_id
_entity_poly.type
_entity_poly.pdbx_seq_one_letter_code
_entity_poly.pdbx_strand_id
1 'polypeptide(L)'
;MASTYCQLILVIISLVYMARGQISGDESCETLPSEIHLIKEEYDEIGRLQRTCNGEVAVNKCEGACNSQVQPSVITPTGFLKECYCCRESFLRERMVTLTHCYDPDGMRLTSEDMNSMNIKLREPSDCKCFKCGDFSR
;
A
#
# COMPACT_ATOMS: atom_id res chain seq x y z
N MET A 1 5.08 2.29 -60.39
CA MET A 1 4.67 3.38 -59.47
C MET A 1 3.60 2.94 -58.46
N ALA A 2 2.49 2.31 -58.84
CA ALA A 2 1.46 1.87 -57.87
C ALA A 2 1.94 0.85 -56.81
N SER A 3 2.88 -0.03 -57.16
CA SER A 3 3.41 -1.07 -56.26
C SER A 3 4.24 -0.52 -55.09
N THR A 4 5.04 0.53 -55.32
CA THR A 4 5.89 1.15 -54.29
C THR A 4 5.07 1.94 -53.27
N TYR A 5 3.98 2.59 -53.70
CA TYR A 5 3.05 3.28 -52.78
C TYR A 5 2.30 2.29 -51.87
N CYS A 6 1.90 1.13 -52.40
CA CYS A 6 1.22 0.10 -51.62
C CYS A 6 2.12 -0.47 -50.52
N GLN A 7 3.41 -0.69 -50.81
CA GLN A 7 4.38 -1.14 -49.81
C GLN A 7 4.64 -0.08 -48.73
N LEU A 8 4.74 1.20 -49.10
CA LEU A 8 4.88 2.30 -48.13
C LEU A 8 3.67 2.39 -47.19
N ILE A 9 2.46 2.24 -47.71
CA ILE A 9 1.22 2.27 -46.91
C ILE A 9 1.20 1.11 -45.91
N LEU A 10 1.57 -0.11 -46.32
CA LEU A 10 1.63 -1.26 -45.42
C LEU A 10 2.68 -1.07 -44.31
N VAL A 11 3.84 -0.48 -44.63
CA VAL A 11 4.87 -0.16 -43.64
C VAL A 11 4.37 0.88 -42.64
N ILE A 12 3.72 1.94 -43.11
CA ILE A 12 3.13 2.99 -42.23
C ILE A 12 2.04 2.39 -41.33
N ILE A 13 1.17 1.53 -41.86
CA ILE A 13 0.14 0.84 -41.05
C ILE A 13 0.80 -0.03 -39.98
N SER A 14 1.85 -0.78 -40.31
CA SER A 14 2.57 -1.61 -39.33
C SER A 14 3.24 -0.77 -38.24
N LEU A 15 3.85 0.38 -38.59
CA LEU A 15 4.45 1.32 -37.64
C LEU A 15 3.40 1.95 -36.71
N VAL A 16 2.21 2.28 -37.23
CA VAL A 16 1.09 2.80 -36.41
C VAL A 16 0.56 1.74 -35.45
N TYR A 17 0.49 0.48 -35.87
CA TYR A 17 0.11 -0.63 -34.99
C TYR A 17 1.12 -0.86 -33.86
N MET A 18 2.42 -0.81 -34.16
CA MET A 18 3.48 -0.94 -33.16
C MET A 18 3.50 0.24 -32.18
N ALA A 19 3.29 1.47 -32.65
CA ALA A 19 3.24 2.67 -31.81
C ALA A 19 2.03 2.69 -30.84
N ARG A 20 0.91 2.04 -31.20
CA ARG A 20 -0.25 1.91 -30.31
C ARG A 20 -0.07 0.88 -29.19
N GLY A 21 0.89 -0.04 -29.33
CA GLY A 21 1.11 -1.13 -28.37
C GLY A 21 1.84 -0.75 -27.08
N GLN A 22 2.29 0.50 -26.91
CA GLN A 22 3.22 0.86 -25.82
C GLN A 22 2.78 2.04 -24.92
N ILE A 23 1.48 2.27 -24.75
CA ILE A 23 1.00 3.17 -23.68
C ILE A 23 0.02 2.43 -22.76
N SER A 24 0.41 1.24 -22.32
CA SER A 24 -0.05 0.72 -21.04
C SER A 24 1.17 0.80 -20.13
N GLY A 25 1.22 1.79 -19.24
CA GLY A 25 2.16 1.73 -18.13
C GLY A 25 1.91 0.41 -17.40
N ASP A 26 2.97 -0.33 -17.15
CA ASP A 26 2.86 -1.63 -16.48
C ASP A 26 2.23 -1.39 -15.10
N GLU A 27 1.00 -1.87 -14.90
CA GLU A 27 0.29 -1.72 -13.65
C GLU A 27 0.74 -2.83 -12.71
N SER A 28 1.65 -2.51 -11.81
CA SER A 28 2.16 -3.43 -10.81
C SER A 28 1.79 -2.93 -9.42
N CYS A 29 0.76 -3.51 -8.79
CA CYS A 29 0.39 -3.25 -7.40
C CYS A 29 0.48 -4.55 -6.60
N GLU A 30 1.39 -4.59 -5.62
CA GLU A 30 1.78 -5.82 -4.95
C GLU A 30 1.64 -5.70 -3.42
N THR A 31 1.43 -6.85 -2.78
CA THR A 31 1.53 -7.00 -1.33
C THR A 31 2.93 -7.49 -0.98
N LEU A 32 3.72 -6.63 -0.35
CA LEU A 32 5.12 -6.90 -0.03
C LEU A 32 5.33 -7.01 1.48
N PRO A 33 6.27 -7.86 1.95
CA PRO A 33 6.68 -7.87 3.34
C PRO A 33 7.51 -6.61 3.68
N SER A 34 7.41 -6.17 4.92
CA SER A 34 8.17 -5.06 5.52
C SER A 34 8.34 -5.29 7.01
N GLU A 35 9.20 -4.54 7.67
CA GLU A 35 9.45 -4.66 9.11
C GLU A 35 9.20 -3.32 9.79
N ILE A 36 8.49 -3.34 10.92
CA ILE A 36 8.17 -2.14 11.69
C ILE A 36 8.54 -2.33 13.15
N HIS A 37 8.98 -1.23 13.77
CA HIS A 37 9.17 -1.17 15.22
C HIS A 37 7.86 -0.79 15.90
N LEU A 38 7.33 -1.66 16.74
CA LEU A 38 6.11 -1.44 17.51
C LEU A 38 6.44 -1.13 18.97
N ILE A 39 5.76 -0.14 19.52
CA ILE A 39 5.80 0.23 20.94
C ILE A 39 4.35 0.26 21.42
N LYS A 40 4.07 -0.44 22.52
CA LYS A 40 2.75 -0.48 23.15
C LYS A 40 2.88 -0.24 24.64
N GLU A 41 2.04 0.66 25.13
CA GLU A 41 1.90 0.98 26.54
C GLU A 41 0.65 0.31 27.10
N GLU A 42 0.76 -0.20 28.33
CA GLU A 42 -0.34 -0.69 29.14
C GLU A 42 -0.51 0.21 30.37
N TYR A 43 -1.75 0.59 30.63
CA TYR A 43 -2.14 1.46 31.72
C TYR A 43 -3.02 0.69 32.71
N ASP A 44 -2.87 0.97 34.00
CA ASP A 44 -3.75 0.43 35.03
C ASP A 44 -5.15 1.09 34.99
N GLU A 45 -6.07 0.58 35.80
CA GLU A 45 -7.45 1.09 35.93
C GLU A 45 -7.54 2.56 36.38
N ILE A 46 -6.45 3.10 36.92
CA ILE A 46 -6.35 4.48 37.41
C ILE A 46 -5.66 5.38 36.35
N GLY A 47 -5.22 4.81 35.22
CA GLY A 47 -4.57 5.51 34.12
C GLY A 47 -3.07 5.74 34.32
N ARG A 48 -2.43 5.02 35.25
CA ARG A 48 -0.97 5.06 35.42
C ARG A 48 -0.31 4.07 34.46
N LEU A 49 0.85 4.46 33.93
CA LEU A 49 1.65 3.57 33.10
C LEU A 49 2.07 2.35 33.94
N GLN A 50 1.70 1.16 33.50
CA GLN A 50 2.05 -0.10 34.14
C GLN A 50 3.32 -0.69 33.51
N ARG A 51 3.40 -0.69 32.18
CA ARG A 51 4.58 -1.12 31.42
C ARG A 51 4.55 -0.63 29.98
N THR A 52 5.73 -0.57 29.36
CA THR A 52 5.92 -0.30 27.94
C THR A 52 6.61 -1.48 27.28
N CYS A 53 5.98 -2.10 26.29
CA CYS A 53 6.53 -3.22 25.53
C CYS A 53 6.85 -2.81 24.11
N ASN A 54 7.99 -3.24 23.57
CA ASN A 54 8.36 -3.02 22.18
C ASN A 54 8.93 -4.26 21.48
N GLY A 55 8.99 -4.20 20.16
CA GLY A 55 9.51 -5.27 19.32
C GLY A 55 9.47 -4.93 17.84
N GLU A 56 10.32 -5.60 17.07
CA GLU A 56 10.29 -5.58 15.62
C GLU A 56 9.33 -6.66 15.10
N VAL A 57 8.44 -6.27 14.20
CA VAL A 57 7.40 -7.15 13.67
C VAL A 57 7.37 -7.02 12.15
N ALA A 58 7.52 -8.15 11.47
CA ALA A 58 7.29 -8.23 10.03
C ALA A 58 5.81 -8.03 9.72
N VAL A 59 5.45 -7.10 8.84
CA VAL A 59 4.09 -6.77 8.41
C VAL A 59 4.03 -6.63 6.89
N ASN A 60 2.84 -6.84 6.33
CA ASN A 60 2.62 -6.57 4.92
C ASN A 60 2.37 -5.08 4.64
N LYS A 61 2.73 -4.64 3.44
CA LYS A 61 2.43 -3.31 2.87
C LYS A 61 1.97 -3.44 1.43
N CYS A 62 1.24 -2.44 0.95
CA CYS A 62 0.90 -2.30 -0.47
C CYS A 62 1.89 -1.36 -1.14
N GLU A 63 2.50 -1.79 -2.24
CA GLU A 63 3.47 -0.98 -3.00
C GLU A 63 3.31 -1.24 -4.49
N GLY A 64 3.43 -0.19 -5.30
CA GLY A 64 3.23 -0.33 -6.73
C GLY A 64 2.91 0.95 -7.49
N ALA A 65 2.74 0.79 -8.80
CA ALA A 65 2.31 1.83 -9.73
C ALA A 65 0.92 1.50 -10.29
N CYS A 66 0.02 2.49 -10.24
CA CYS A 66 -1.32 2.38 -10.80
C CYS A 66 -1.49 3.39 -11.94
N ASN A 67 -2.13 2.97 -13.03
CA ASN A 67 -2.37 3.82 -14.18
C ASN A 67 -3.34 4.96 -13.82
N SER A 68 -2.86 6.19 -13.94
CA SER A 68 -3.63 7.41 -13.67
C SER A 68 -3.48 8.38 -14.83
N GLN A 69 -4.54 9.12 -15.15
CA GLN A 69 -4.55 10.07 -16.26
C GLN A 69 -5.26 11.37 -15.91
N VAL A 70 -4.84 12.44 -16.57
CA VAL A 70 -5.49 13.74 -16.54
C VAL A 70 -5.81 14.17 -17.96
N GLN A 71 -7.03 14.65 -18.17
CA GLN A 71 -7.49 15.14 -19.47
C GLN A 71 -8.03 16.56 -19.30
N PRO A 72 -7.72 17.50 -20.21
CA PRO A 72 -8.36 18.81 -20.20
C PRO A 72 -9.89 18.69 -20.30
N SER A 73 -10.62 19.56 -19.60
CA SER A 73 -12.08 19.51 -19.58
C SER A 73 -12.69 20.90 -19.37
N VAL A 74 -13.67 21.23 -20.19
CA VAL A 74 -14.46 22.47 -20.10
C VAL A 74 -15.66 22.36 -19.16
N ILE A 75 -16.02 21.14 -18.75
CA ILE A 75 -17.17 20.87 -17.86
C ILE A 75 -16.79 20.81 -16.38
N THR A 76 -15.51 20.55 -16.08
CA THR A 76 -15.02 20.51 -14.69
C THR A 76 -14.47 21.88 -14.29
N PRO A 77 -14.82 22.44 -13.11
CA PRO A 77 -14.33 23.75 -12.65
C PRO A 77 -12.80 23.86 -12.57
N THR A 78 -12.11 22.74 -12.36
CA THR A 78 -10.64 22.65 -12.31
C THR A 78 -9.98 22.76 -13.69
N GLY A 79 -10.73 22.76 -14.79
CA GLY A 79 -10.20 22.71 -16.16
C GLY A 79 -9.65 21.36 -16.59
N PHE A 80 -9.69 20.35 -15.71
CA PHE A 80 -9.17 19.00 -15.94
C PHE A 80 -10.07 17.94 -15.31
N LEU A 81 -10.37 16.91 -16.09
CA LEU A 81 -10.91 15.64 -15.64
C LEU A 81 -9.74 14.76 -15.15
N LYS A 82 -9.84 14.25 -13.92
CA LYS A 82 -8.81 13.43 -13.29
C LYS A 82 -9.33 12.01 -13.07
N GLU A 83 -8.59 11.02 -13.55
CA GLU A 83 -8.81 9.61 -13.27
C GLU A 83 -7.56 9.09 -12.56
N CYS A 84 -7.61 9.07 -11.23
CA CYS A 84 -6.50 8.73 -10.36
C CYS A 84 -6.77 7.40 -9.69
N TYR A 85 -5.74 6.56 -9.59
CA TYR A 85 -5.78 5.27 -8.90
C TYR A 85 -4.57 5.12 -7.97
N CYS A 86 -4.80 4.58 -6.77
CA CYS A 86 -3.75 4.29 -5.78
C CYS A 86 -3.72 2.80 -5.45
N CYS A 87 -2.51 2.26 -5.28
CA CYS A 87 -2.30 0.90 -4.77
C CYS A 87 -2.63 0.88 -3.28
N ARG A 88 -3.74 0.23 -2.92
CA ARG A 88 -4.28 0.19 -1.55
C ARG A 88 -4.72 -1.22 -1.19
N GLU A 89 -4.92 -1.45 0.10
CA GLU A 89 -5.40 -2.69 0.67
C GLU A 89 -6.78 -3.07 0.11
N SER A 90 -6.87 -4.27 -0.46
CA SER A 90 -8.14 -4.84 -0.86
C SER A 90 -8.82 -5.54 0.33
N PHE A 91 -8.02 -6.15 1.21
CA PHE A 91 -8.45 -6.86 2.40
C PHE A 91 -7.43 -6.70 3.52
N LEU A 92 -7.92 -6.73 4.76
CA LEU A 92 -7.10 -6.69 5.96
C LEU A 92 -7.26 -8.01 6.71
N ARG A 93 -6.15 -8.56 7.19
CA ARG A 93 -6.14 -9.71 8.10
C ARG A 93 -5.69 -9.28 9.48
N GLU A 94 -6.45 -9.66 10.50
CA GLU A 94 -6.06 -9.52 11.90
C GLU A 94 -5.22 -10.73 12.34
N ARG A 95 -4.15 -10.48 13.08
CA ARG A 95 -3.37 -11.51 13.77
C ARG A 95 -2.83 -11.01 15.10
N MET A 96 -2.54 -11.94 15.99
CA MET A 96 -1.89 -11.68 17.27
C MET A 96 -0.37 -11.64 17.08
N VAL A 97 0.29 -10.65 17.69
CA VAL A 97 1.75 -10.57 17.77
C VAL A 97 2.20 -10.35 19.20
N THR A 98 3.33 -10.93 19.56
CA THR A 98 3.87 -10.87 20.92
C THR A 98 5.08 -9.94 20.94
N LEU A 99 5.00 -8.87 21.73
CA LEU A 99 6.12 -7.99 22.04
C LEU A 99 6.86 -8.56 23.26
N THR A 100 8.18 -8.68 23.20
CA THR A 100 8.99 -9.40 24.20
C THR A 100 9.94 -8.50 25.01
N HIS A 101 10.02 -7.21 24.67
CA HIS A 101 10.87 -6.25 25.36
C HIS A 101 9.99 -5.31 26.17
N CYS A 102 9.64 -5.72 27.39
CA CYS A 102 8.80 -4.95 28.29
C CYS A 102 9.63 -4.28 29.38
N TYR A 103 9.29 -3.03 29.67
CA TYR A 103 9.95 -2.19 30.66
C TYR A 103 8.92 -1.60 31.63
N ASP A 104 9.30 -1.45 32.89
CA ASP A 104 8.51 -0.73 33.88
C ASP A 104 8.61 0.80 33.68
N PRO A 105 7.86 1.61 34.44
CA PRO A 105 7.90 3.07 34.32
C PRO A 105 9.26 3.70 34.64
N ASP A 106 10.11 2.99 35.39
CA ASP A 106 11.47 3.40 35.74
C ASP A 106 12.49 2.99 34.65
N GLY A 107 12.04 2.30 33.60
CA GLY A 107 12.85 1.85 32.46
C GLY A 107 13.61 0.55 32.70
N MET A 108 13.34 -0.18 33.79
CA MET A 108 13.94 -1.48 34.04
C MET A 108 13.20 -2.57 33.27
N ARG A 109 13.96 -3.53 32.72
CA ARG A 109 13.39 -4.64 31.96
C ARG A 109 12.61 -5.59 32.87
N LEU A 110 11.36 -5.86 32.51
CA LEU A 110 10.50 -6.82 33.18
C LEU A 110 10.89 -8.26 32.80
N THR A 111 11.08 -9.11 33.81
CA THR A 111 11.52 -10.50 33.63
C THR A 111 10.52 -11.54 34.15
N SER A 112 9.52 -11.11 34.93
CA SER A 112 8.46 -12.00 35.40
C SER A 112 7.62 -12.54 34.24
N GLU A 113 7.21 -13.80 34.32
CA GLU A 113 6.52 -14.50 33.23
C GLU A 113 5.25 -13.79 32.74
N ASP A 114 4.51 -13.13 33.64
CA ASP A 114 3.27 -12.43 33.30
C ASP A 114 3.51 -11.05 32.67
N MET A 115 4.66 -10.42 32.94
CA MET A 115 4.91 -9.02 32.59
C MET A 115 6.00 -8.82 31.53
N ASN A 116 6.78 -9.86 31.24
CA ASN A 116 7.91 -9.81 30.30
C ASN A 116 7.51 -9.76 28.82
N SER A 117 6.23 -10.00 28.51
CA SER A 117 5.71 -10.00 27.14
C SER A 117 4.27 -9.51 27.06
N MET A 118 3.88 -9.03 25.89
CA MET A 118 2.55 -8.47 25.64
C MET A 118 2.03 -8.92 24.28
N ASN A 119 0.81 -9.47 24.28
CA ASN A 119 0.12 -9.84 23.07
C ASN A 119 -0.75 -8.68 22.57
N ILE A 120 -0.56 -8.27 21.32
CA ILE A 120 -1.34 -7.22 20.68
C ILE A 120 -2.02 -7.75 19.41
N LYS A 121 -3.19 -7.21 19.11
CA LYS A 121 -3.87 -7.43 17.83
C LYS A 121 -3.34 -6.45 16.80
N LEU A 122 -2.85 -6.98 15.69
CA LEU A 122 -2.32 -6.20 14.57
C LEU A 122 -3.13 -6.53 13.32
N ARG A 123 -3.51 -5.50 12.56
CA ARG A 123 -4.16 -5.65 11.25
C ARG A 123 -3.19 -5.25 10.16
N GLU A 124 -3.02 -6.13 9.18
CA GLU A 124 -2.13 -5.91 8.04
C GLU A 124 -2.86 -6.23 6.72
N PRO A 125 -2.43 -5.64 5.58
CA PRO A 125 -2.97 -5.99 4.27
C PRO A 125 -2.73 -7.47 3.93
N SER A 126 -3.77 -8.17 3.51
CA SER A 126 -3.65 -9.52 2.96
C SER A 126 -3.64 -9.56 1.43
N ASP A 127 -4.11 -8.49 0.79
CA ASP A 127 -4.14 -8.32 -0.65
C ASP A 127 -4.19 -6.82 -1.00
N CYS A 128 -3.66 -6.43 -2.15
CA CYS A 128 -3.50 -5.04 -2.59
C CYS A 128 -3.93 -4.88 -4.05
N LYS A 129 -4.66 -3.80 -4.36
CA LYS A 129 -5.14 -3.50 -5.73
C LYS A 129 -5.15 -2.00 -6.00
N CYS A 130 -5.22 -1.62 -7.27
CA CYS A 130 -5.43 -0.24 -7.67
C CYS A 130 -6.89 0.17 -7.48
N PHE A 131 -7.12 1.22 -6.69
CA PHE A 131 -8.45 1.76 -6.41
C PHE A 131 -8.53 3.22 -6.80
N LYS A 132 -9.68 3.65 -7.33
CA LYS A 132 -9.92 5.06 -7.67
C LYS A 132 -9.70 5.95 -6.45
N CYS A 133 -8.95 7.03 -6.62
CA CYS A 133 -8.68 8.01 -5.58
C CYS A 133 -10.00 8.68 -5.12
N GLY A 134 -10.16 8.87 -3.81
CA GLY A 134 -11.36 9.49 -3.23
C GLY A 134 -12.58 8.58 -3.08
N ASP A 135 -12.50 7.33 -3.53
CA ASP A 135 -13.49 6.30 -3.17
C ASP A 135 -13.09 5.65 -1.84
N PHE A 136 -13.94 5.85 -0.84
CA PHE A 136 -13.84 5.29 0.51
C PHE A 136 -15.03 4.39 0.83
N SER A 137 -15.88 4.08 -0.14
CA SER A 137 -17.06 3.23 0.08
C SER A 137 -16.61 1.78 0.24
N ARG A 138 -16.29 1.41 1.49
CA ARG A 138 -15.97 0.06 1.93
C ARG A 138 -16.29 -0.14 3.40
#